data_AF-A0AB73HAB7-F1
#
_entry.id   AF-A0AB73HAB7-F1
#
_cell.length_a   1.000
_cell.length_b   1.000
_cell.length_c   1.000
_cell.angle_alpha   90.00
_cell.angle_beta   90.00
_cell.angle_gamma   90.00
#
_symmetry.space_group_name_H-M   'P 1'
#
loop_
_entity.id
_entity.type
_entity.pdbx_description
1 polymer ?
#
loop_
_entity_poly.entity_id
_entity_poly.type
_entity_poly.pdbx_seq_one_letter_code
_entity_poly.pdbx_strand_id
1 'polypeptide(L)'
;MTRKYTFTGETKILWGYTLHRIIATRDFGKVKKDQLGGWIGEELNLSHEGLAWVGDEAKVFGRALVLDNAKVLGNSRVYNKAVVRGNACIKESASVSGISLVSGDSFVTDSANVSDGAVIFGNAHISGTACIFDGAMVYMDVCVRGNAKVRGSARIYGNASISGDVIVKENACICGYTYVTGGAVVKSDALISQDSHICWFSRVGSELGTLTAYLSKNKDIRITRGCFDGTLSEFEKAVRKKHRSSKISKEYELLIQFLRIRFEDYIEKVGS
;
A
#
# COMPACT_ATOMS: atom_id res chain seq x y z
N MET A 1 -16.68 9.55 -32.57
CA MET A 1 -16.93 9.95 -31.16
C MET A 1 -16.66 11.43 -31.00
N THR A 2 -17.44 12.15 -30.19
CA THR A 2 -17.20 13.56 -29.86
C THR A 2 -16.13 13.69 -28.78
N ARG A 3 -15.04 14.42 -29.10
CA ARG A 3 -13.96 14.73 -28.15
C ARG A 3 -14.52 15.29 -26.84
N LYS A 4 -13.97 14.85 -25.69
CA LYS A 4 -14.32 15.35 -24.34
C LYS A 4 -13.53 16.59 -23.93
N TYR A 5 -12.34 16.75 -24.49
CA TYR A 5 -11.42 17.81 -24.15
C TYR A 5 -10.53 18.16 -25.33
N THR A 6 -9.87 19.31 -25.25
CA THR A 6 -8.81 19.76 -26.16
C THR A 6 -7.69 20.41 -25.36
N PHE A 7 -6.53 20.63 -25.98
CA PHE A 7 -5.47 21.44 -25.40
C PHE A 7 -5.81 22.92 -25.48
N THR A 8 -5.45 23.69 -24.44
CA THR A 8 -5.63 25.15 -24.41
C THR A 8 -4.53 25.91 -25.17
N GLY A 9 -3.40 25.24 -25.45
CA GLY A 9 -2.17 25.86 -25.96
C GLY A 9 -1.17 26.23 -24.85
N GLU A 10 -1.62 26.28 -23.59
CA GLU A 10 -0.72 26.48 -22.44
C GLU A 10 0.15 25.23 -22.23
N THR A 11 1.45 25.44 -22.01
CA THR A 11 2.42 24.36 -21.82
C THR A 11 3.34 24.62 -20.63
N LYS A 12 3.89 23.54 -20.08
CA LYS A 12 5.00 23.60 -19.11
C LYS A 12 5.90 22.39 -19.22
N ILE A 13 7.13 22.51 -18.72
CA ILE A 13 8.10 21.41 -18.69
C ILE A 13 8.15 20.82 -17.27
N LEU A 14 8.08 19.49 -17.18
CA LEU A 14 8.31 18.73 -15.96
C LEU A 14 9.16 17.50 -16.28
N TRP A 15 10.34 17.38 -15.65
CA TRP A 15 11.23 16.21 -15.81
C TRP A 15 11.54 15.86 -17.28
N GLY A 16 11.69 16.87 -18.13
CA GLY A 16 11.94 16.70 -19.56
C GLY A 16 10.70 16.41 -20.42
N TYR A 17 9.51 16.29 -19.81
CA TYR A 17 8.25 16.17 -20.54
C TYR A 17 7.60 17.53 -20.73
N THR A 18 7.15 17.81 -21.94
CA THR A 18 6.21 18.90 -22.22
C THR A 18 4.81 18.45 -21.83
N LEU A 19 4.14 19.22 -20.97
CA LEU A 19 2.76 18.99 -20.58
C LEU A 19 1.87 20.08 -21.15
N HIS A 20 0.66 19.69 -21.55
CA HIS A 20 -0.36 20.55 -22.13
C HIS A 20 -1.54 20.65 -21.18
N ARG A 21 -2.00 21.87 -20.91
CA ARG A 21 -3.23 22.10 -20.15
C ARG A 21 -4.44 21.71 -21.00
N ILE A 22 -5.42 21.03 -20.40
CA ILE A 22 -6.65 20.63 -21.08
C ILE A 22 -7.86 21.48 -20.68
N ILE A 23 -8.84 21.57 -21.57
CA ILE A 23 -10.15 22.17 -21.32
C ILE A 23 -11.25 21.26 -21.88
N ALA A 24 -12.35 21.13 -21.14
CA ALA A 24 -13.49 20.31 -21.55
C ALA A 24 -14.24 20.96 -22.73
N THR A 25 -14.60 20.17 -23.73
CA THR A 25 -15.31 20.65 -24.95
C THR A 25 -16.81 20.44 -24.90
N ARG A 26 -17.31 19.73 -23.88
CA ARG A 26 -18.74 19.44 -23.63
C ARG A 26 -18.95 19.01 -22.18
N ASP A 27 -20.19 18.95 -21.75
CA ASP A 27 -20.58 18.36 -20.47
C ASP A 27 -20.39 16.82 -20.49
N PHE A 28 -19.89 16.26 -19.38
CA PHE A 28 -19.88 14.83 -19.10
C PHE A 28 -19.67 14.54 -17.60
N GLY A 29 -20.47 13.64 -17.03
CA GLY A 29 -20.40 13.34 -15.60
C GLY A 29 -20.56 14.62 -14.76
N LYS A 30 -19.52 14.97 -14.00
CA LYS A 30 -19.47 16.21 -13.21
C LYS A 30 -18.69 17.35 -13.88
N VAL A 31 -18.09 17.12 -15.05
CA VAL A 31 -17.29 18.09 -15.78
C VAL A 31 -18.20 18.90 -16.70
N LYS A 32 -18.04 20.22 -16.69
CA LYS A 32 -18.80 21.15 -17.53
C LYS A 32 -17.99 21.59 -18.75
N LYS A 33 -18.69 21.91 -19.83
CA LYS A 33 -18.09 22.54 -21.01
C LYS A 33 -17.29 23.78 -20.57
N ASP A 34 -16.13 23.97 -21.20
CA ASP A 34 -15.20 25.08 -20.95
C ASP A 34 -14.55 25.05 -19.55
N GLN A 35 -14.74 23.97 -18.78
CA GLN A 35 -14.01 23.74 -17.53
C GLN A 35 -12.54 23.39 -17.81
N LEU A 36 -11.62 24.14 -17.19
CA LEU A 36 -10.20 23.81 -17.20
C LEU A 36 -9.95 22.49 -16.44
N GLY A 37 -9.23 21.57 -17.09
CA GLY A 37 -8.69 20.35 -16.47
C GLY A 37 -7.24 20.53 -16.07
N GLY A 38 -6.55 19.45 -15.72
CA GLY A 38 -5.14 19.46 -15.37
C GLY A 38 -4.21 19.42 -16.59
N TRP A 39 -3.10 18.71 -16.46
CA TRP A 39 -2.01 18.68 -17.43
C TRP A 39 -1.76 17.26 -17.92
N ILE A 40 -1.70 17.07 -19.24
CA ILE A 40 -1.33 15.78 -19.83
C ILE A 40 -0.16 15.93 -20.80
N GLY A 41 0.69 14.90 -20.90
CA GLY A 41 1.83 14.90 -21.83
C GLY A 41 1.42 14.71 -23.29
N GLU A 42 0.49 13.78 -23.53
CA GLU A 42 -0.02 13.41 -24.85
C GLU A 42 -1.55 13.20 -24.79
N GLU A 43 -2.24 13.36 -25.93
CA GLU A 43 -3.70 13.11 -26.03
C GLU A 43 -4.06 11.67 -25.64
N LEU A 44 -3.14 10.71 -25.82
CA LEU A 44 -3.34 9.32 -25.41
C LEU A 44 -3.36 9.12 -23.88
N ASN A 45 -2.82 10.05 -23.09
CA ASN A 45 -2.76 9.88 -21.63
C ASN A 45 -4.14 9.93 -20.96
N LEU A 46 -5.16 10.50 -21.62
CA LEU A 46 -6.51 10.63 -21.08
C LEU A 46 -7.55 10.18 -22.12
N SER A 47 -8.31 9.15 -21.80
CA SER A 47 -9.30 8.60 -22.72
C SER A 47 -10.42 9.59 -23.05
N HIS A 48 -10.80 9.63 -24.33
CA HIS A 48 -12.03 10.29 -24.79
C HIS A 48 -13.29 9.45 -24.54
N GLU A 49 -13.15 8.19 -24.15
CA GLU A 49 -14.26 7.31 -23.74
C GLU A 49 -14.52 7.40 -22.22
N GLY A 50 -15.72 6.99 -21.79
CA GLY A 50 -16.14 7.03 -20.39
C GLY A 50 -16.09 8.42 -19.76
N LEU A 51 -16.03 8.46 -18.42
CA LEU A 51 -16.02 9.69 -17.62
C LEU A 51 -14.62 10.10 -17.11
N ALA A 52 -13.56 9.49 -17.65
CA ALA A 52 -12.19 9.78 -17.26
C ALA A 52 -11.88 11.28 -17.32
N TRP A 53 -11.21 11.81 -16.29
CA TRP A 53 -10.84 13.23 -16.19
C TRP A 53 -9.55 13.46 -15.42
N VAL A 54 -8.72 14.35 -15.94
CA VAL A 54 -7.57 14.95 -15.24
C VAL A 54 -7.96 16.38 -14.91
N GLY A 55 -8.08 16.71 -13.63
CA GLY A 55 -8.54 18.01 -13.12
C GLY A 55 -7.49 18.75 -12.29
N ASP A 56 -7.83 19.96 -11.87
CA ASP A 56 -7.02 20.80 -10.98
C ASP A 56 -5.59 21.01 -11.50
N GLU A 57 -4.57 20.69 -10.71
CA GLU A 57 -3.16 20.74 -11.07
C GLU A 57 -2.55 19.36 -11.32
N ALA A 58 -3.39 18.34 -11.50
CA ALA A 58 -2.94 16.97 -11.71
C ALA A 58 -2.12 16.85 -13.00
N LYS A 59 -1.17 15.92 -13.01
CA LYS A 59 -0.23 15.73 -14.11
C LYS A 59 -0.18 14.28 -14.53
N VAL A 60 -0.50 14.01 -15.79
CA VAL A 60 -0.43 12.66 -16.38
C VAL A 60 0.52 12.66 -17.56
N PHE A 61 1.60 11.89 -17.52
CA PHE A 61 2.65 11.98 -18.55
C PHE A 61 3.47 10.71 -18.72
N GLY A 62 4.38 10.71 -19.71
CA GLY A 62 5.01 9.49 -20.19
C GLY A 62 3.97 8.61 -20.89
N ARG A 63 4.03 7.30 -20.68
CA ARG A 63 3.07 6.30 -21.21
C ARG A 63 1.95 5.99 -20.23
N ALA A 64 1.68 6.87 -19.26
CA ALA A 64 0.58 6.68 -18.32
C ALA A 64 -0.78 6.81 -19.02
N LEU A 65 -1.78 6.08 -18.54
CA LEU A 65 -3.13 6.08 -19.11
C LEU A 65 -4.19 6.28 -18.02
N VAL A 66 -5.11 7.21 -18.26
CA VAL A 66 -6.32 7.40 -17.46
C VAL A 66 -7.54 7.05 -18.31
N LEU A 67 -8.22 5.97 -17.92
CA LEU A 67 -9.24 5.29 -18.71
C LEU A 67 -10.56 5.19 -17.95
N ASP A 68 -11.59 4.69 -18.63
CA ASP A 68 -12.93 4.43 -18.08
C ASP A 68 -13.54 5.68 -17.40
N ASN A 69 -13.81 5.62 -16.09
CA ASN A 69 -14.35 6.71 -15.28
C ASN A 69 -13.32 7.25 -14.26
N ALA A 70 -12.05 6.90 -14.41
CA ALA A 70 -11.00 7.25 -13.47
C ALA A 70 -10.80 8.77 -13.35
N LYS A 71 -10.48 9.24 -12.15
CA LYS A 71 -10.27 10.65 -11.87
C LYS A 71 -8.88 10.87 -11.29
N VAL A 72 -8.17 11.84 -11.86
CA VAL A 72 -6.86 12.28 -11.37
C VAL A 72 -6.97 13.77 -11.06
N LEU A 73 -6.94 14.14 -9.79
CA LEU A 73 -7.30 15.47 -9.28
C LEU A 73 -6.23 16.03 -8.32
N GLY A 74 -6.43 17.24 -7.81
CA GLY A 74 -5.50 17.93 -6.91
C GLY A 74 -4.14 18.23 -7.56
N ASN A 75 -3.06 17.98 -6.83
CA ASN A 75 -1.67 18.09 -7.27
C ASN A 75 -1.05 16.73 -7.66
N SER A 76 -1.88 15.71 -7.85
CA SER A 76 -1.43 14.32 -8.03
C SER A 76 -0.65 14.12 -9.33
N ARG A 77 0.13 13.03 -9.38
CA ARG A 77 0.93 12.66 -10.54
C ARG A 77 0.71 11.21 -10.93
N VAL A 78 0.47 10.97 -12.23
CA VAL A 78 0.41 9.63 -12.80
C VAL A 78 1.38 9.57 -13.98
N TYR A 79 2.40 8.72 -13.92
CA TYR A 79 3.47 8.76 -14.93
C TYR A 79 4.14 7.41 -15.19
N ASN A 80 5.18 7.41 -16.04
CA ASN A 80 5.85 6.22 -16.57
C ASN A 80 4.88 5.34 -17.39
N LYS A 81 4.55 4.13 -16.96
CA LYS A 81 3.61 3.21 -17.64
C LYS A 81 2.41 2.89 -16.74
N ALA A 82 2.12 3.74 -15.76
CA ALA A 82 1.02 3.53 -14.83
C ALA A 82 -0.34 3.61 -15.52
N VAL A 83 -1.26 2.73 -15.13
CA VAL A 83 -2.63 2.70 -15.65
C VAL A 83 -3.61 2.95 -14.51
N VAL A 84 -4.47 3.96 -14.68
CA VAL A 84 -5.58 4.26 -13.78
C VAL A 84 -6.89 4.07 -14.56
N ARG A 85 -7.75 3.17 -14.10
CA ARG A 85 -8.97 2.77 -14.83
C ARG A 85 -10.14 2.43 -13.88
N GLY A 86 -11.26 1.96 -14.40
CA GLY A 86 -12.49 1.77 -13.61
C GLY A 86 -13.01 3.10 -13.07
N ASN A 87 -13.37 3.15 -11.80
CA ASN A 87 -13.81 4.34 -11.08
C ASN A 87 -12.74 4.89 -10.13
N ALA A 88 -11.48 4.46 -10.29
CA ALA A 88 -10.40 4.81 -9.38
C ALA A 88 -10.19 6.33 -9.30
N CYS A 89 -9.87 6.81 -8.10
CA CYS A 89 -9.69 8.23 -7.81
C CYS A 89 -8.31 8.48 -7.19
N ILE A 90 -7.48 9.20 -7.92
CA ILE A 90 -6.18 9.70 -7.45
C ILE A 90 -6.33 11.19 -7.19
N LYS A 91 -6.05 11.67 -5.97
CA LYS A 91 -6.23 13.08 -5.63
C LYS A 91 -5.16 13.60 -4.67
N GLU A 92 -5.27 14.89 -4.33
CA GLU A 92 -4.35 15.59 -3.44
C GLU A 92 -2.92 15.52 -3.97
N SER A 93 -1.93 15.04 -3.22
CA SER A 93 -0.52 14.97 -3.64
C SER A 93 -0.07 13.54 -4.00
N ALA A 94 -1.01 12.61 -4.17
CA ALA A 94 -0.72 11.21 -4.45
C ALA A 94 0.05 11.01 -5.76
N SER A 95 0.86 9.96 -5.81
CA SER A 95 1.69 9.62 -6.96
C SER A 95 1.52 8.17 -7.36
N VAL A 96 1.23 7.92 -8.64
CA VAL A 96 1.17 6.58 -9.25
C VAL A 96 2.18 6.50 -10.39
N SER A 97 3.10 5.53 -10.35
CA SER A 97 4.18 5.44 -11.33
C SER A 97 4.63 4.00 -11.60
N GLY A 98 5.72 3.83 -12.35
CA GLY A 98 6.23 2.52 -12.76
C GLY A 98 5.28 1.83 -13.75
N ILE A 99 5.05 0.53 -13.57
CA ILE A 99 4.09 -0.29 -14.33
C ILE A 99 2.85 -0.61 -13.45
N SER A 100 2.49 0.30 -12.57
CA SER A 100 1.43 0.06 -11.58
C SER A 100 0.03 0.13 -12.20
N LEU A 101 -0.91 -0.61 -11.62
CA LEU A 101 -2.32 -0.60 -12.00
C LEU A 101 -3.17 -0.15 -10.80
N VAL A 102 -3.98 0.88 -10.98
CA VAL A 102 -5.00 1.31 -10.01
C VAL A 102 -6.37 1.25 -10.69
N SER A 103 -7.29 0.46 -10.13
CA SER A 103 -8.59 0.18 -10.76
C SER A 103 -9.71 -0.05 -9.74
N GLY A 104 -10.91 -0.44 -10.20
CA GLY A 104 -12.09 -0.58 -9.34
C GLY A 104 -12.59 0.77 -8.81
N ASP A 105 -13.13 0.79 -7.60
CA ASP A 105 -13.55 1.98 -6.86
C ASP A 105 -12.48 2.42 -5.85
N SER A 106 -11.20 2.23 -6.20
CA SER A 106 -10.07 2.51 -5.30
C SER A 106 -9.78 4.01 -5.16
N PHE A 107 -9.23 4.39 -4.01
CA PHE A 107 -8.88 5.77 -3.68
C PHE A 107 -7.41 5.84 -3.28
N VAL A 108 -6.63 6.67 -3.96
CA VAL A 108 -5.23 6.98 -3.60
C VAL A 108 -5.12 8.48 -3.36
N THR A 109 -4.78 8.85 -2.12
CA THR A 109 -4.98 10.20 -1.59
C THR A 109 -3.78 10.64 -0.74
N ASP A 110 -3.87 11.83 -0.16
CA ASP A 110 -2.84 12.51 0.62
C ASP A 110 -1.51 12.58 -0.16
N SER A 111 -0.43 12.00 0.38
CA SER A 111 0.89 11.89 -0.23
C SER A 111 1.27 10.43 -0.51
N ALA A 112 0.27 9.54 -0.66
CA ALA A 112 0.52 8.13 -0.91
C ALA A 112 1.25 7.90 -2.24
N ASN A 113 2.11 6.88 -2.26
CA ASN A 113 2.92 6.51 -3.41
C ASN A 113 2.63 5.06 -3.82
N VAL A 114 2.26 4.87 -5.10
CA VAL A 114 2.05 3.55 -5.72
C VAL A 114 3.00 3.42 -6.91
N SER A 115 3.98 2.52 -6.84
CA SER A 115 5.04 2.43 -7.87
C SER A 115 5.42 1.00 -8.21
N ASP A 116 6.32 0.85 -9.19
CA ASP A 116 7.09 -0.38 -9.42
C ASP A 116 6.26 -1.67 -9.52
N GLY A 117 5.13 -1.60 -10.24
CA GLY A 117 4.31 -2.78 -10.54
C GLY A 117 3.28 -3.12 -9.48
N ALA A 118 3.05 -2.25 -8.50
CA ALA A 118 1.97 -2.42 -7.53
C ALA A 118 0.58 -2.47 -8.22
N VAL A 119 -0.32 -3.27 -7.66
CA VAL A 119 -1.67 -3.49 -8.19
C VAL A 119 -2.71 -3.19 -7.11
N ILE A 120 -3.56 -2.19 -7.36
CA ILE A 120 -4.61 -1.74 -6.46
C ILE A 120 -5.97 -1.88 -7.16
N PHE A 121 -6.94 -2.57 -6.55
CA PHE A 121 -8.29 -2.73 -7.14
C PHE A 121 -9.38 -2.99 -6.09
N GLY A 122 -10.65 -3.06 -6.49
CA GLY A 122 -11.78 -3.13 -5.55
C GLY A 122 -12.04 -1.77 -4.88
N ASN A 123 -12.37 -1.76 -3.59
CA ASN A 123 -12.69 -0.57 -2.80
C ASN A 123 -11.49 -0.09 -1.95
N ALA A 124 -10.25 -0.41 -2.36
CA ALA A 124 -9.06 -0.16 -1.57
C ALA A 124 -8.79 1.34 -1.38
N HIS A 125 -8.45 1.73 -0.16
CA HIS A 125 -8.18 3.11 0.22
C HIS A 125 -6.75 3.28 0.73
N ILE A 126 -5.92 3.98 -0.04
CA ILE A 126 -4.52 4.25 0.24
C ILE A 126 -4.35 5.73 0.55
N SER A 127 -3.85 6.08 1.74
CA SER A 127 -3.72 7.47 2.18
C SER A 127 -2.53 7.70 3.11
N GLY A 128 -2.36 8.93 3.62
CA GLY A 128 -1.18 9.38 4.36
C GLY A 128 0.06 9.47 3.46
N THR A 129 1.14 8.84 3.89
CA THR A 129 2.43 8.75 3.21
C THR A 129 2.74 7.29 2.84
N ALA A 130 1.70 6.46 2.74
CA ALA A 130 1.85 5.03 2.51
C ALA A 130 2.52 4.76 1.15
N CYS A 131 3.43 3.78 1.13
CA CYS A 131 4.15 3.37 -0.07
C CYS A 131 3.79 1.92 -0.43
N ILE A 132 3.19 1.71 -1.61
CA ILE A 132 2.88 0.40 -2.17
C ILE A 132 3.70 0.21 -3.44
N PHE A 133 4.61 -0.76 -3.47
CA PHE A 133 5.55 -0.90 -4.58
C PHE A 133 6.03 -2.32 -4.82
N ASP A 134 6.87 -2.55 -5.83
CA ASP A 134 7.57 -3.82 -6.07
C ASP A 134 6.62 -5.03 -6.21
N GLY A 135 5.56 -4.89 -7.01
CA GLY A 135 4.61 -5.98 -7.28
C GLY A 135 3.56 -6.24 -6.19
N ALA A 136 3.50 -5.44 -5.13
CA ALA A 136 2.52 -5.62 -4.06
C ALA A 136 1.08 -5.47 -4.54
N MET A 137 0.17 -6.26 -3.97
CA MET A 137 -1.26 -6.25 -4.31
C MET A 137 -2.11 -5.82 -3.12
N VAL A 138 -2.98 -4.84 -3.32
CA VAL A 138 -3.96 -4.38 -2.32
C VAL A 138 -5.34 -4.32 -2.94
N TYR A 139 -6.31 -5.08 -2.41
CA TYR A 139 -7.61 -5.19 -3.06
C TYR A 139 -8.80 -5.49 -2.13
N MET A 140 -10.03 -5.43 -2.65
CA MET A 140 -11.28 -5.46 -1.87
C MET A 140 -11.41 -4.23 -0.96
N ASP A 141 -11.89 -4.37 0.27
CA ASP A 141 -12.24 -3.30 1.21
C ASP A 141 -11.09 -3.00 2.18
N VAL A 142 -9.87 -2.81 1.64
CA VAL A 142 -8.67 -2.58 2.44
C VAL A 142 -8.41 -1.09 2.69
N CYS A 143 -7.95 -0.74 3.88
CA CYS A 143 -7.39 0.56 4.20
C CYS A 143 -5.88 0.46 4.48
N VAL A 144 -5.04 1.22 3.75
CA VAL A 144 -3.62 1.40 4.07
C VAL A 144 -3.33 2.88 4.28
N ARG A 145 -2.90 3.27 5.48
CA ARG A 145 -2.72 4.67 5.88
C ARG A 145 -1.42 4.90 6.66
N GLY A 146 -1.11 6.16 6.97
CA GLY A 146 0.11 6.53 7.70
C GLY A 146 1.36 6.36 6.84
N ASN A 147 2.49 5.98 7.43
CA ASN A 147 3.76 5.73 6.74
C ASN A 147 3.92 4.24 6.33
N ALA A 148 2.83 3.50 6.21
CA ALA A 148 2.88 2.06 5.97
C ALA A 148 3.59 1.73 4.64
N LYS A 149 4.40 0.67 4.63
CA LYS A 149 5.16 0.22 3.46
C LYS A 149 4.75 -1.19 3.09
N VAL A 150 4.24 -1.38 1.88
CA VAL A 150 3.84 -2.68 1.35
C VAL A 150 4.64 -2.94 0.08
N ARG A 151 5.43 -4.03 0.05
CA ARG A 151 6.34 -4.29 -1.07
C ARG A 151 6.59 -5.77 -1.37
N GLY A 152 7.22 -6.07 -2.50
CA GLY A 152 7.42 -7.44 -2.96
C GLY A 152 6.08 -8.09 -3.31
N SER A 153 6.02 -9.42 -3.30
CA SER A 153 4.80 -10.21 -3.57
C SER A 153 3.72 -10.16 -2.46
N ALA A 154 3.71 -9.11 -1.64
CA ALA A 154 2.81 -8.98 -0.50
C ALA A 154 1.36 -8.80 -0.98
N ARG A 155 0.42 -9.44 -0.29
CA ARG A 155 -1.01 -9.39 -0.63
C ARG A 155 -1.83 -8.95 0.57
N ILE A 156 -2.57 -7.86 0.42
CA ILE A 156 -3.48 -7.34 1.44
C ILE A 156 -4.89 -7.29 0.85
N TYR A 157 -5.84 -7.97 1.46
CA TYR A 157 -7.20 -8.08 0.92
C TYR A 157 -8.29 -8.30 1.98
N GLY A 158 -9.54 -8.45 1.57
CA GLY A 158 -10.67 -8.55 2.51
C GLY A 158 -11.00 -7.19 3.12
N ASN A 159 -11.04 -7.11 4.46
CA ASN A 159 -11.38 -5.91 5.22
C ASN A 159 -10.21 -5.44 6.10
N ALA A 160 -8.97 -5.69 5.66
CA ALA A 160 -7.78 -5.42 6.46
C ALA A 160 -7.50 -3.91 6.57
N SER A 161 -7.04 -3.47 7.74
CA SER A 161 -6.65 -2.09 8.01
C SER A 161 -5.21 -2.03 8.50
N ILE A 162 -4.35 -1.39 7.70
CA ILE A 162 -2.92 -1.22 7.96
C ILE A 162 -2.64 0.27 8.19
N SER A 163 -2.04 0.62 9.32
CA SER A 163 -1.74 2.03 9.63
C SER A 163 -0.47 2.24 10.46
N GLY A 164 0.06 3.46 10.50
CA GLY A 164 1.31 3.77 11.19
C GLY A 164 2.54 3.45 10.34
N ASP A 165 3.60 2.93 10.94
CA ASP A 165 4.89 2.61 10.32
C ASP A 165 5.02 1.12 9.94
N VAL A 166 3.89 0.45 9.71
CA VAL A 166 3.86 -0.99 9.43
C VAL A 166 4.61 -1.31 8.14
N ILE A 167 5.40 -2.39 8.16
CA ILE A 167 6.09 -2.91 6.98
C ILE A 167 5.52 -4.29 6.66
N VAL A 168 4.93 -4.44 5.47
CA VAL A 168 4.51 -5.72 4.90
C VAL A 168 5.37 -5.99 3.67
N LYS A 169 6.08 -7.12 3.63
CA LYS A 169 6.98 -7.43 2.51
C LYS A 169 7.06 -8.91 2.15
N GLU A 170 7.77 -9.21 1.07
CA GLU A 170 8.00 -10.57 0.59
C GLU A 170 6.66 -11.25 0.21
N ASN A 171 6.37 -12.48 0.65
CA ASN A 171 5.15 -13.22 0.26
C ASN A 171 4.02 -13.14 1.32
N ALA A 172 4.09 -12.14 2.20
CA ALA A 172 3.16 -11.97 3.33
C ALA A 172 1.73 -11.73 2.84
N CYS A 173 0.77 -12.38 3.51
CA CYS A 173 -0.66 -12.25 3.25
C CYS A 173 -1.37 -11.72 4.49
N ILE A 174 -2.08 -10.59 4.37
CA ILE A 174 -2.96 -10.05 5.42
C ILE A 174 -4.36 -9.93 4.86
N CYS A 175 -5.34 -10.56 5.49
CA CYS A 175 -6.72 -10.53 5.05
C CYS A 175 -7.74 -10.59 6.19
N GLY A 176 -9.02 -10.72 5.84
CA GLY A 176 -10.11 -10.74 6.82
C GLY A 176 -10.30 -9.39 7.50
N TYR A 177 -10.92 -9.39 8.67
CA TYR A 177 -11.08 -8.23 9.54
C TYR A 177 -9.86 -8.12 10.47
N THR A 178 -8.71 -7.74 9.89
CA THR A 178 -7.45 -7.65 10.64
C THR A 178 -6.99 -6.21 10.75
N TYR A 179 -6.57 -5.80 11.95
CA TYR A 179 -5.99 -4.48 12.22
C TYR A 179 -4.51 -4.61 12.58
N VAL A 180 -3.63 -4.06 11.75
CA VAL A 180 -2.18 -4.01 12.03
C VAL A 180 -1.72 -2.56 12.07
N THR A 181 -1.16 -2.15 13.20
CA THR A 181 -0.79 -0.74 13.42
C THR A 181 0.61 -0.59 14.02
N GLY A 182 1.05 0.66 14.22
CA GLY A 182 2.32 0.97 14.87
C GLY A 182 3.51 0.58 13.99
N GLY A 183 4.54 -0.01 14.59
CA GLY A 183 5.78 -0.38 13.89
C GLY A 183 5.91 -1.88 13.58
N ALA A 184 4.79 -2.59 13.38
CA ALA A 184 4.81 -4.02 13.11
C ALA A 184 5.51 -4.35 11.77
N VAL A 185 6.24 -5.47 11.74
CA VAL A 185 6.95 -5.93 10.54
C VAL A 185 6.50 -7.36 10.19
N VAL A 186 5.73 -7.48 9.12
CA VAL A 186 5.18 -8.72 8.59
C VAL A 186 5.90 -9.09 7.30
N LYS A 187 6.46 -10.29 7.23
CA LYS A 187 7.26 -10.71 6.07
C LYS A 187 7.25 -12.22 5.83
N SER A 188 8.04 -12.65 4.85
CA SER A 188 8.19 -14.04 4.44
C SER A 188 6.87 -14.65 4.01
N ASP A 189 6.43 -15.75 4.59
CA ASP A 189 5.24 -16.49 4.24
C ASP A 189 4.08 -16.27 5.23
N ALA A 190 4.04 -15.12 5.91
CA ALA A 190 2.97 -14.77 6.85
C ALA A 190 1.55 -15.00 6.26
N LEU A 191 0.64 -15.51 7.08
CA LEU A 191 -0.79 -15.66 6.76
C LEU A 191 -1.64 -15.20 7.93
N ILE A 192 -2.06 -13.94 7.86
CA ILE A 192 -2.81 -13.27 8.93
C ILE A 192 -4.22 -13.02 8.40
N SER A 193 -5.23 -13.66 8.99
CA SER A 193 -6.63 -13.48 8.60
C SER A 193 -7.53 -13.06 9.75
N GLN A 194 -6.97 -12.97 10.96
CA GLN A 194 -7.62 -12.58 12.19
C GLN A 194 -6.63 -11.81 13.06
N ASP A 195 -7.14 -10.95 13.94
CA ASP A 195 -6.32 -10.21 14.91
C ASP A 195 -5.51 -11.14 15.83
N SER A 196 -5.99 -12.36 16.09
CA SER A 196 -5.29 -13.36 16.89
C SER A 196 -4.06 -13.96 16.21
N HIS A 197 -3.90 -13.80 14.89
CA HIS A 197 -2.77 -14.34 14.13
C HIS A 197 -1.50 -13.48 14.20
N ILE A 198 -1.56 -12.31 14.83
CA ILE A 198 -0.44 -11.37 14.93
C ILE A 198 -0.45 -10.64 16.29
N CYS A 199 0.73 -10.33 16.80
CA CYS A 199 0.91 -9.47 17.96
C CYS A 199 2.22 -8.68 17.81
N TRP A 200 2.30 -7.48 18.37
CA TRP A 200 3.54 -6.69 18.37
C TRP A 200 3.73 -5.94 19.68
N PHE A 201 4.99 -5.74 20.05
CA PHE A 201 5.42 -5.04 21.25
C PHE A 201 6.43 -3.97 20.88
N SER A 202 6.14 -2.72 21.19
CA SER A 202 7.05 -1.59 20.96
C SER A 202 7.97 -1.36 22.15
N ARG A 203 9.10 -0.67 21.92
CA ARG A 203 10.09 -0.34 22.96
C ARG A 203 10.73 -1.57 23.60
N VAL A 204 10.97 -2.61 22.80
CA VAL A 204 11.57 -3.87 23.25
C VAL A 204 13.04 -3.99 22.86
N GLY A 205 13.85 -4.43 23.82
CA GLY A 205 15.29 -4.67 23.66
C GLY A 205 16.11 -3.38 23.65
N SER A 206 17.42 -3.53 23.44
CA SER A 206 18.40 -2.44 23.57
C SER A 206 18.14 -1.22 22.67
N GLU A 207 17.52 -1.42 21.50
CA GLU A 207 17.24 -0.34 20.55
C GLU A 207 15.83 0.24 20.70
N LEU A 208 15.05 -0.20 21.71
CA LEU A 208 13.65 0.21 21.90
C LEU A 208 12.78 0.05 20.64
N GLY A 209 13.05 -0.96 19.83
CA GLY A 209 12.32 -1.25 18.60
C GLY A 209 11.06 -2.10 18.81
N THR A 210 10.46 -2.53 17.70
CA THR A 210 9.25 -3.37 17.70
C THR A 210 9.60 -4.84 17.49
N LEU A 211 9.13 -5.70 18.39
CA LEU A 211 9.07 -7.14 18.17
C LEU A 211 7.70 -7.47 17.58
N THR A 212 7.65 -8.17 16.44
CA THR A 212 6.40 -8.65 15.84
C THR A 212 6.39 -10.16 15.84
N ALA A 213 5.31 -10.76 16.28
CA ALA A 213 5.05 -12.20 16.21
C ALA A 213 3.83 -12.45 15.33
N TYR A 214 3.90 -13.39 14.40
CA TYR A 214 2.79 -13.71 13.51
C TYR A 214 2.82 -15.17 13.04
N LEU A 215 1.66 -15.67 12.61
CA LEU A 215 1.55 -17.00 12.01
C LEU A 215 2.02 -17.03 10.55
N SER A 216 2.75 -18.08 10.19
CA SER A 216 3.08 -18.42 8.81
C SER A 216 1.98 -19.26 8.14
N LYS A 217 2.09 -19.46 6.83
CA LYS A 217 1.25 -20.43 6.09
C LYS A 217 1.36 -21.86 6.64
N ASN A 218 2.52 -22.22 7.20
CA ASN A 218 2.76 -23.51 7.82
C ASN A 218 2.29 -23.58 9.29
N LYS A 219 1.62 -22.53 9.77
CA LYS A 219 1.16 -22.37 11.17
C LYS A 219 2.29 -22.29 12.20
N ASP A 220 3.51 -22.00 11.76
CA ASP A 220 4.61 -21.70 12.67
C ASP A 220 4.50 -20.26 13.19
N ILE A 221 4.89 -20.03 14.44
CA ILE A 221 5.02 -18.69 15.00
C ILE A 221 6.35 -18.11 14.56
N ARG A 222 6.30 -17.06 13.73
CA ARG A 222 7.46 -16.29 13.28
C ARG A 222 7.63 -15.02 14.07
N ILE A 223 8.87 -14.67 14.33
CA ILE A 223 9.28 -13.49 15.09
C ILE A 223 10.17 -12.61 14.23
N THR A 224 9.87 -11.33 14.18
CA THR A 224 10.75 -10.30 13.65
C THR A 224 11.14 -9.33 14.76
N ARG A 225 12.44 -9.06 14.88
CA ARG A 225 12.94 -7.99 15.75
C ARG A 225 14.28 -7.46 15.27
N GLY A 226 14.32 -6.21 14.80
CA GLY A 226 15.53 -5.65 14.21
C GLY A 226 15.99 -6.51 13.02
N CYS A 227 17.23 -6.98 13.05
CA CYS A 227 17.74 -7.91 12.04
C CYS A 227 17.31 -9.37 12.25
N PHE A 228 16.69 -9.70 13.40
CA PHE A 228 16.22 -11.07 13.65
C PHE A 228 14.98 -11.39 12.83
N ASP A 229 15.01 -12.57 12.22
CA ASP A 229 13.90 -13.22 11.54
C ASP A 229 14.04 -14.73 11.71
N GLY A 230 13.11 -15.32 12.46
CA GLY A 230 13.17 -16.73 12.84
C GLY A 230 11.82 -17.21 13.34
N THR A 231 11.73 -18.51 13.57
CA THR A 231 10.66 -19.09 14.39
C THR A 231 10.80 -18.65 15.86
N LEU A 232 9.74 -18.80 16.64
CA LEU A 232 9.78 -18.56 18.09
C LEU A 232 10.87 -19.40 18.80
N SER A 233 11.08 -20.65 18.37
CA SER A 233 12.13 -21.53 18.91
C SER A 233 13.55 -21.02 18.58
N GLU A 234 13.78 -20.58 17.34
CA GLU A 234 15.05 -19.96 16.96
C GLU A 234 15.31 -18.65 17.70
N PHE A 235 14.25 -17.86 17.93
CA PHE A 235 14.33 -16.62 18.70
C PHE A 235 14.74 -16.89 20.15
N GLU A 236 14.10 -17.87 20.79
CA GLU A 236 14.45 -18.30 22.16
C GLU A 236 15.90 -18.77 22.25
N LYS A 237 16.37 -19.59 21.30
CA LYS A 237 17.78 -20.01 21.22
C LYS A 237 18.72 -18.82 21.05
N ALA A 238 18.36 -17.84 20.23
CA ALA A 238 19.15 -16.63 20.01
C ALA A 238 19.24 -15.75 21.27
N VAL A 239 18.14 -15.59 22.00
CA VAL A 239 18.09 -14.86 23.28
C VAL A 239 19.01 -15.51 24.31
N ARG A 240 18.92 -16.85 24.48
CA ARG A 240 19.78 -17.62 25.40
C ARG A 240 21.26 -17.54 25.06
N LYS A 241 21.61 -17.51 23.76
CA LYS A 241 23.01 -17.45 23.30
C LYS A 241 23.64 -16.07 23.52
N LYS A 242 22.91 -14.98 23.23
CA LYS A 242 23.45 -13.61 23.25
C LYS A 242 23.43 -12.95 24.62
N HIS A 243 22.50 -13.31 25.50
CA HIS A 243 22.27 -12.57 26.73
C HIS A 243 22.41 -13.48 27.95
N ARG A 244 23.62 -13.61 28.49
CA ARG A 244 23.79 -14.07 29.87
C ARG A 244 23.21 -13.01 30.80
N SER A 245 22.06 -13.31 31.42
CA SER A 245 21.50 -12.66 32.60
C SER A 245 21.38 -11.12 32.57
N SER A 246 20.95 -10.53 31.45
CA SER A 246 20.68 -9.09 31.37
C SER A 246 19.19 -8.77 31.62
N LYS A 247 18.86 -7.52 31.99
CA LYS A 247 17.45 -7.06 32.07
C LYS A 247 16.69 -7.38 30.77
N ILE A 248 17.34 -7.20 29.62
CA ILE A 248 16.78 -7.44 28.29
C ILE A 248 16.48 -8.92 28.04
N SER A 249 17.31 -9.85 28.55
CA SER A 249 17.01 -11.28 28.39
C SER A 249 15.73 -11.65 29.13
N LYS A 250 15.55 -11.13 30.34
CA LYS A 250 14.33 -11.33 31.13
C LYS A 250 13.09 -10.75 30.45
N GLU A 251 13.20 -9.57 29.85
CA GLU A 251 12.12 -8.97 29.05
C GLU A 251 11.74 -9.90 27.88
N TYR A 252 12.73 -10.40 27.12
CA TYR A 252 12.46 -11.32 26.02
C TYR A 252 11.89 -12.67 26.49
N GLU A 253 12.38 -13.22 27.60
CA GLU A 253 11.86 -14.47 28.18
C GLU A 253 10.38 -14.33 28.57
N LEU A 254 9.98 -13.21 29.19
CA LEU A 254 8.59 -12.92 29.51
C LEU A 254 7.74 -12.78 28.25
N LEU A 255 8.24 -12.11 27.22
CA LEU A 255 7.54 -12.00 25.94
C LEU A 255 7.40 -13.36 25.24
N ILE A 256 8.43 -14.21 25.27
CA ILE A 256 8.36 -15.58 24.72
C ILE A 256 7.29 -16.40 25.45
N GLN A 257 7.22 -16.32 26.78
CA GLN A 257 6.17 -16.99 27.57
C GLN A 257 4.78 -16.48 27.19
N PHE A 258 4.60 -15.16 27.12
CA PHE A 258 3.34 -14.56 26.68
C PHE A 258 2.95 -15.04 25.28
N LEU A 259 3.91 -15.09 24.35
CA LEU A 259 3.66 -15.51 22.97
C LEU A 259 3.24 -16.98 22.89
N ARG A 260 3.82 -17.86 23.73
CA ARG A 260 3.39 -19.27 23.82
C ARG A 260 1.91 -19.37 24.24
N ILE A 261 1.50 -18.59 25.23
CA ILE A 261 0.10 -18.54 25.69
C ILE A 261 -0.80 -17.92 24.60
N ARG A 262 -0.37 -16.82 23.99
CA ARG A 262 -1.14 -16.10 22.95
C ARG A 262 -1.48 -16.97 21.74
N PHE A 263 -0.57 -17.85 21.36
CA PHE A 263 -0.69 -18.70 20.18
C PHE A 263 -0.92 -20.18 20.51
N GLU A 264 -1.28 -20.52 21.76
CA GLU A 264 -1.42 -21.88 22.27
C GLU A 264 -2.34 -22.75 21.39
N ASP A 265 -3.53 -22.23 21.04
CA ASP A 265 -4.51 -22.88 20.16
C ASP A 265 -3.96 -23.31 18.79
N TYR A 266 -2.87 -22.68 18.34
CA TYR A 266 -2.21 -22.98 17.07
C TYR A 266 -1.02 -23.91 17.24
N ILE A 267 -0.38 -23.92 18.41
CA ILE A 267 0.70 -24.86 18.74
C ILE A 267 0.12 -26.27 18.91
N GLU A 268 -0.98 -26.41 19.64
CA GLU A 268 -1.57 -27.73 19.95
C GLU A 268 -2.11 -28.45 18.71
N LYS A 269 -2.67 -27.70 17.74
CA LYS A 269 -3.22 -28.26 16.49
C LYS A 269 -2.18 -28.70 15.46
N VAL A 270 -0.89 -28.41 15.66
CA VAL A 270 0.19 -28.94 14.81
C VAL A 270 0.75 -30.26 15.38
N GLY A 271 0.47 -30.56 16.65
CA GLY A 271 0.88 -31.80 17.31
C GLY A 271 -0.13 -32.95 17.26
N SER A 272 -1.31 -32.73 16.68
CA SER A 272 -2.43 -33.70 16.52
C SER A 272 -2.71 -33.98 15.05
#